data_AF-A0A355UJG6-F1
#
_entry.id   AF-A0A355UJG6-F1
#
_cell.length_a   1.000
_cell.length_b   1.000
_cell.length_c   1.000
_cell.angle_alpha   90.00
_cell.angle_beta   90.00
_cell.angle_gamma   90.00
#
_symmetry.space_group_name_H-M   'P 1'
#
loop_
_entity.id
_entity.type
_entity.pdbx_description
1 polymer ?
#
loop_
_entity_poly.entity_id
_entity_poly.type
_entity_poly.pdbx_seq_one_letter_code
_entity_poly.pdbx_strand_id
1 'polypeptide(L)'
;MELEELKQKWDILSKEVEKQKIINKKLMDDVVNQRLKGLISYNWLGFALSIFAIIFVIYSDFTIAMPEVTTYFYIGVIAVFIFMIYDIYNYRILLKAKNYNQDLISAEKTIIKYRKNTINGYICAYVFIIPYLGYFFILFNPALLSTKLLLFTILMFLGALVFTFLIVRWDMGKIKNLQKSISELKEFEKEE
;
A
#
# COMPACT_ATOMS: atom_id res chain seq x y z
N MET A 1 8.05 -61.24 6.12
CA MET A 1 9.31 -60.48 5.95
C MET A 1 9.11 -59.32 4.97
N GLU A 2 8.68 -59.54 3.72
CA GLU A 2 8.49 -58.42 2.77
C GLU A 2 7.34 -57.45 3.12
N LEU A 3 6.24 -57.95 3.68
CA LEU A 3 5.06 -57.12 4.01
C LEU A 3 5.31 -56.17 5.19
N GLU A 4 6.10 -56.59 6.18
CA GLU A 4 6.44 -55.77 7.35
C GLU A 4 7.44 -54.66 7.00
N GLU A 5 8.40 -54.94 6.13
CA GLU A 5 9.32 -53.92 5.59
C GLU A 5 8.58 -52.88 4.74
N LEU A 6 7.61 -53.32 3.91
CA LEU A 6 6.75 -52.40 3.16
C LEU A 6 5.91 -51.51 4.08
N LYS A 7 5.37 -52.09 5.17
CA LYS A 7 4.57 -51.35 6.15
C LYS A 7 5.41 -50.34 6.92
N GLN A 8 6.65 -50.68 7.27
CA GLN A 8 7.61 -49.75 7.88
C GLN A 8 8.01 -48.63 6.93
N LYS A 9 8.32 -48.95 5.66
CA LYS A 9 8.65 -47.93 4.65
C LYS A 9 7.48 -46.98 4.41
N TRP A 10 6.26 -47.49 4.37
CA TRP A 10 5.04 -46.68 4.26
C TRP A 10 4.87 -45.74 5.45
N ASP A 11 5.07 -46.22 6.68
CA ASP A 11 4.94 -45.42 7.90
C ASP A 11 6.00 -44.31 7.98
N ILE A 12 7.23 -44.59 7.55
CA ILE A 12 8.32 -43.60 7.44
C ILE A 12 7.99 -42.54 6.39
N LEU A 13 7.55 -42.96 5.18
CA LEU A 13 7.13 -42.04 4.12
C LEU A 13 5.95 -41.17 4.54
N SER A 14 4.95 -41.74 5.20
CA SER A 14 3.81 -40.99 5.72
C SER A 14 4.26 -39.91 6.71
N LYS A 15 5.16 -40.25 7.64
CA LYS A 15 5.71 -39.31 8.62
C LYS A 15 6.56 -38.21 7.97
N GLU A 16 7.35 -38.54 6.95
CA GLU A 16 8.11 -37.54 6.20
C GLU A 16 7.21 -36.60 5.42
N VAL A 17 6.16 -37.11 4.77
CA VAL A 17 5.16 -36.29 4.07
C VAL A 17 4.44 -35.37 5.05
N GLU A 18 4.00 -35.88 6.20
CA GLU A 18 3.33 -35.08 7.23
C GLU A 18 4.26 -34.00 7.81
N LYS A 19 5.52 -34.34 8.06
CA LYS A 19 6.54 -33.37 8.52
C LYS A 19 6.83 -32.30 7.46
N GLN A 20 6.96 -32.67 6.18
CA GLN A 20 7.13 -31.71 5.09
C GLN A 20 5.91 -30.80 4.93
N LYS A 21 4.69 -31.31 5.09
CA LYS A 21 3.46 -30.50 5.10
C LYS A 21 3.46 -29.46 6.22
N ILE A 22 3.77 -29.86 7.46
CA ILE A 22 3.85 -28.94 8.61
C ILE A 22 4.92 -27.86 8.38
N ILE A 23 6.09 -28.25 7.86
CA ILE A 23 7.17 -27.31 7.54
C ILE A 23 6.75 -26.32 6.44
N ASN A 24 6.08 -26.79 5.39
CA ASN A 24 5.57 -25.93 4.32
C ASN A 24 4.50 -24.95 4.81
N LYS A 25 3.56 -25.39 5.65
CA LYS A 25 2.54 -24.53 6.26
C LYS A 25 3.20 -23.41 7.06
N LYS A 26 4.17 -23.75 7.92
CA LYS A 26 4.89 -22.79 8.74
C LYS A 26 5.73 -21.80 7.91
N LEU A 27 6.44 -22.30 6.90
CA LEU A 27 7.19 -21.45 5.96
C LEU A 27 6.27 -20.46 5.24
N MET A 28 5.08 -20.89 4.85
CA MET A 28 4.18 -20.05 4.08
C MET A 28 3.41 -19.05 4.96
N ASP A 29 3.11 -19.40 6.21
CA ASP A 29 2.68 -18.46 7.25
C ASP A 29 3.74 -17.38 7.52
N ASP A 30 5.02 -17.76 7.59
CA ASP A 30 6.14 -16.81 7.75
C ASP A 30 6.25 -15.86 6.56
N VAL A 31 6.07 -16.36 5.32
CA VAL A 31 6.05 -15.54 4.10
C VAL A 31 4.88 -14.54 4.11
N VAL A 32 3.67 -14.97 4.49
CA VAL A 32 2.52 -14.07 4.60
C VAL A 32 2.75 -13.00 5.67
N ASN A 33 3.27 -13.38 6.83
CA ASN A 33 3.60 -12.45 7.91
C ASN A 33 4.68 -11.45 7.51
N GLN A 34 5.72 -11.89 6.80
CA GLN A 34 6.79 -11.03 6.32
C GLN A 34 6.24 -10.00 5.31
N ARG A 35 5.38 -10.43 4.38
CA ARG A 35 4.74 -9.55 3.40
C ARG A 35 3.79 -8.55 4.04
N LEU A 36 2.99 -8.98 5.03
CA LEU A 36 2.15 -8.10 5.83
C LEU A 36 2.98 -7.06 6.59
N LYS A 37 4.09 -7.47 7.21
CA LYS A 37 5.03 -6.56 7.89
C LYS A 37 5.62 -5.53 6.91
N GLY A 38 5.94 -5.95 5.69
CA GLY A 38 6.40 -5.05 4.62
C GLY A 38 5.37 -3.99 4.25
N LEU A 39 4.09 -4.36 4.09
CA LEU A 39 3.00 -3.42 3.81
C LEU A 39 2.75 -2.45 4.98
N ILE A 40 2.79 -2.95 6.22
CA ILE A 40 2.66 -2.15 7.44
C ILE A 40 3.79 -1.12 7.53
N SER A 41 5.03 -1.54 7.30
CA SER A 41 6.20 -0.64 7.32
C SER A 41 6.12 0.41 6.22
N TYR A 42 5.65 0.06 5.03
CA TYR A 42 5.48 1.01 3.93
C TYR A 42 4.40 2.05 4.24
N ASN A 43 3.27 1.62 4.79
CA ASN A 43 2.20 2.55 5.18
C ASN A 43 2.66 3.52 6.29
N TRP A 44 3.52 3.04 7.20
CA TRP A 44 4.18 3.89 8.20
C TRP A 44 5.13 4.93 7.57
N LEU A 45 5.91 4.54 6.56
CA LEU A 45 6.75 5.49 5.82
C LEU A 45 5.92 6.54 5.09
N GLY A 46 4.79 6.15 4.49
CA GLY A 46 3.82 7.08 3.89
C GLY A 46 3.31 8.10 4.92
N PHE A 47 2.96 7.63 6.11
CA PHE A 47 2.53 8.49 7.22
C PHE A 47 3.62 9.49 7.64
N ALA A 48 4.87 9.05 7.76
CA ALA A 48 5.99 9.93 8.07
C ALA A 48 6.19 10.99 6.98
N LEU A 49 6.09 10.61 5.70
CA LEU A 49 6.22 11.52 4.57
C LEU A 49 5.11 12.59 4.56
N SER A 50 3.87 12.21 4.90
CA SER A 50 2.74 13.14 5.03
C SER A 50 2.98 14.18 6.13
N ILE A 51 3.61 13.81 7.25
CA ILE A 51 3.97 14.76 8.32
C ILE A 51 5.02 15.77 7.82
N PHE A 52 6.05 15.29 7.10
CA PHE A 52 7.05 16.18 6.50
C PHE A 52 6.42 17.17 5.49
N ALA A 53 5.45 16.73 4.70
CA ALA A 53 4.73 17.58 3.77
C ALA A 53 3.97 18.72 4.49
N ILE A 54 3.34 18.43 5.63
CA ILE A 54 2.65 19.46 6.44
C ILE A 54 3.64 20.51 6.96
N ILE A 55 4.78 20.06 7.51
CA ILE A 55 5.82 20.97 8.02
C ILE A 55 6.35 21.87 6.90
N PHE A 56 6.60 21.30 5.71
CA PHE A 56 7.07 22.04 4.55
C PHE A 56 6.07 23.13 4.12
N VAL A 57 4.77 22.81 4.09
CA VAL A 57 3.73 23.78 3.71
C VAL A 57 3.65 24.92 4.72
N ILE A 58 3.67 24.62 6.03
CA ILE A 58 3.68 25.66 7.07
C ILE A 58 4.90 26.56 6.93
N TYR A 59 6.08 26.00 6.69
CA TYR A 59 7.30 26.77 6.48
C TYR A 59 7.22 27.67 5.24
N SER A 60 6.63 27.20 4.15
CA SER A 60 6.42 28.02 2.94
C SER A 60 5.43 29.16 3.15
N ASP A 61 4.40 28.98 3.97
CA ASP A 61 3.41 30.02 4.30
C ASP A 61 4.05 31.18 5.07
N PHE A 62 4.95 30.88 6.02
CA PHE A 62 5.71 31.88 6.77
C PHE A 62 6.66 32.72 5.91
N THR A 63 7.11 32.20 4.76
CA THR A 63 8.10 32.86 3.91
C THR A 63 7.48 33.63 2.75
N ILE A 64 6.32 33.21 2.26
CA ILE A 64 5.63 33.79 1.09
C ILE A 64 4.36 34.48 1.58
N ALA A 65 4.51 35.71 2.11
CA ALA A 65 3.41 36.50 2.66
C ALA A 65 2.44 37.04 1.58
N MET A 66 1.72 36.15 0.88
CA MET A 66 0.72 36.49 -0.13
C MET A 66 -0.65 35.85 0.20
N PRO A 67 -1.71 36.64 0.47
CA PRO A 67 -3.01 36.14 0.99
C PRO A 67 -3.73 35.11 0.10
N GLU A 68 -3.57 35.20 -1.22
CA GLU A 68 -4.21 34.27 -2.18
C GLU A 68 -3.46 32.93 -2.23
N VAL A 69 -2.14 32.97 -2.05
CA VAL A 69 -1.27 31.80 -2.01
C VAL A 69 -1.42 31.06 -0.68
N THR A 70 -1.59 31.78 0.44
CA THR A 70 -1.78 31.18 1.76
C THR A 70 -3.07 30.34 1.82
N THR A 71 -4.21 30.87 1.32
CA THR A 71 -5.50 30.16 1.28
C THR A 71 -5.40 28.83 0.51
N TYR A 72 -4.65 28.81 -0.60
CA TYR A 72 -4.42 27.60 -1.39
C TYR A 72 -3.58 26.54 -0.64
N PHE A 73 -2.57 26.98 0.11
CA PHE A 73 -1.77 26.10 0.96
C PHE A 73 -2.60 25.45 2.07
N TYR A 74 -3.51 26.20 2.72
CA TYR A 74 -4.41 25.64 3.74
C TYR A 74 -5.34 24.55 3.17
N ILE A 75 -5.87 24.72 1.96
CA ILE A 75 -6.68 23.69 1.27
C ILE A 75 -5.86 22.42 1.05
N GLY A 76 -4.58 22.55 0.66
CA GLY A 76 -3.66 21.43 0.51
C GLY A 76 -3.40 20.71 1.83
N VAL A 77 -3.17 21.45 2.92
CA VAL A 77 -2.95 20.90 4.26
C VAL A 77 -4.17 20.10 4.73
N ILE A 78 -5.38 20.66 4.59
CA ILE A 78 -6.62 19.96 4.95
C ILE A 78 -6.75 18.64 4.18
N ALA A 79 -6.44 18.65 2.88
CA ALA A 79 -6.48 17.43 2.08
C ALA A 79 -5.46 16.39 2.54
N VAL A 80 -4.21 16.79 2.85
CA VAL A 80 -3.20 15.89 3.42
C VAL A 80 -3.69 15.26 4.73
N PHE A 81 -4.34 16.04 5.61
CA PHE A 81 -4.94 15.50 6.82
C PHE A 81 -6.04 14.47 6.55
N ILE A 82 -6.91 14.72 5.56
CA ILE A 82 -7.97 13.77 5.17
C ILE A 82 -7.36 12.46 4.66
N PHE A 83 -6.34 12.53 3.80
CA PHE A 83 -5.65 11.34 3.29
C PHE A 83 -4.90 10.60 4.40
N MET A 84 -4.30 11.32 5.34
CA MET A 84 -3.63 10.73 6.50
C MET A 84 -4.60 9.96 7.41
N ILE A 85 -5.83 10.46 7.63
CA ILE A 85 -6.89 9.73 8.33
C ILE A 85 -7.27 8.45 7.56
N TYR A 86 -7.33 8.53 6.23
CA TYR A 86 -7.59 7.38 5.37
C TYR A 86 -6.49 6.32 5.45
N ASP A 87 -5.22 6.74 5.51
CA ASP A 87 -4.06 5.86 5.66
C ASP A 87 -4.04 5.16 7.03
N ILE A 88 -4.42 5.87 8.10
CA ILE A 88 -4.61 5.28 9.43
C ILE A 88 -5.71 4.21 9.38
N TYR A 89 -6.82 4.47 8.68
CA TYR A 89 -7.89 3.49 8.53
C TYR A 89 -7.39 2.23 7.78
N ASN A 90 -6.66 2.42 6.68
CA ASN A 90 -6.00 1.35 5.93
C ASN A 90 -5.02 0.54 6.80
N TYR A 91 -4.22 1.22 7.62
CA TYR A 91 -3.30 0.61 8.56
C TYR A 91 -4.02 -0.27 9.58
N ARG A 92 -5.15 0.20 10.14
CA ARG A 92 -5.96 -0.60 11.07
C ARG A 92 -6.53 -1.87 10.42
N ILE A 93 -6.89 -1.83 9.14
CA ILE A 93 -7.33 -3.03 8.40
C ILE A 93 -6.18 -4.03 8.28
N LEU A 94 -4.97 -3.57 7.94
CA LEU A 94 -3.80 -4.44 7.85
C LEU A 94 -3.40 -5.05 9.19
N LEU A 95 -3.47 -4.29 10.29
CA LEU A 95 -3.23 -4.82 11.63
C LEU A 95 -4.25 -5.89 12.02
N LYS A 96 -5.52 -5.72 11.65
CA LYS A 96 -6.53 -6.78 11.83
C LYS A 96 -6.15 -8.03 11.04
N ALA A 97 -5.74 -7.90 9.78
CA ALA A 97 -5.30 -9.04 8.97
C ALA A 97 -4.13 -9.81 9.62
N LYS A 98 -3.17 -9.09 10.22
CA LYS A 98 -2.05 -9.69 10.96
C LYS A 98 -2.48 -10.44 12.23
N ASN A 99 -3.48 -9.93 12.95
CA ASN A 99 -3.95 -10.57 14.20
C ASN A 99 -4.83 -11.80 13.94
N TYR A 100 -5.47 -11.91 12.77
CA TYR A 100 -6.33 -13.04 12.39
C TYR A 100 -5.58 -14.24 11.81
N ASN A 101 -4.29 -14.41 12.09
CA ASN A 101 -3.46 -15.56 11.67
C ASN A 101 -3.98 -16.95 12.07
N GLN A 102 -5.17 -17.07 12.67
CA GLN A 102 -5.82 -18.32 13.01
C GLN A 102 -6.99 -18.70 12.09
N ASP A 103 -7.49 -17.80 11.24
CA ASP A 103 -8.55 -18.09 10.26
C ASP A 103 -8.19 -17.50 8.89
N LEU A 104 -7.69 -18.39 8.02
CA LEU A 104 -7.18 -18.07 6.69
C LEU A 104 -8.24 -17.42 5.79
N ILE A 105 -9.51 -17.80 5.98
CA ILE A 105 -10.66 -17.24 5.26
C ILE A 105 -10.91 -15.79 5.67
N SER A 106 -10.74 -15.48 6.95
CA SER A 106 -10.89 -14.12 7.48
C SER A 106 -9.74 -13.20 7.06
N ALA A 107 -8.52 -13.72 6.97
CA ALA A 107 -7.37 -12.98 6.44
C ALA A 107 -7.57 -12.60 4.95
N GLU A 108 -8.03 -13.54 4.12
CA GLU A 108 -8.33 -13.32 2.70
C GLU A 108 -9.37 -12.21 2.50
N LYS A 109 -10.51 -12.29 3.21
CA LYS A 109 -11.57 -11.27 3.16
C LYS A 109 -11.05 -9.88 3.56
N THR A 110 -10.20 -9.83 4.58
CA THR A 110 -9.62 -8.57 5.08
C THR A 110 -8.68 -7.95 4.04
N ILE A 111 -7.89 -8.75 3.33
CA ILE A 111 -6.97 -8.27 2.29
C ILE A 111 -7.71 -7.85 1.02
N ILE A 112 -8.80 -8.54 0.65
CA ILE A 112 -9.70 -8.09 -0.43
C ILE A 112 -10.30 -6.72 -0.07
N LYS A 113 -10.76 -6.55 1.18
CA LYS A 113 -11.28 -5.26 1.66
C LYS A 113 -10.21 -4.17 1.64
N TYR A 114 -8.99 -4.47 2.10
CA TYR A 114 -7.85 -3.57 2.02
C TYR A 114 -7.58 -3.13 0.58
N ARG A 115 -7.48 -4.08 -0.37
CA ARG A 115 -7.27 -3.77 -1.79
C ARG A 115 -8.32 -2.80 -2.34
N LYS A 116 -9.61 -3.07 -2.09
CA LYS A 116 -10.70 -2.21 -2.55
C LYS A 116 -10.59 -0.80 -1.94
N ASN A 117 -10.26 -0.72 -0.66
CA ASN A 117 -10.09 0.56 0.02
C ASN A 117 -8.86 1.32 -0.53
N THR A 118 -7.72 0.66 -0.74
CA THR A 118 -6.54 1.27 -1.36
C THR A 118 -6.83 1.83 -2.76
N ILE A 119 -7.57 1.08 -3.60
CA ILE A 119 -7.99 1.56 -4.92
C ILE A 119 -8.87 2.81 -4.79
N ASN A 120 -9.89 2.77 -3.93
CA ASN A 120 -10.78 3.91 -3.72
C ASN A 120 -10.03 5.14 -3.20
N GLY A 121 -9.08 4.95 -2.28
CA GLY A 121 -8.22 6.02 -1.78
C GLY A 121 -7.41 6.68 -2.88
N TYR A 122 -6.79 5.88 -3.76
CA TYR A 122 -6.07 6.41 -4.92
C TYR A 122 -6.98 7.17 -5.89
N ILE A 123 -8.18 6.66 -6.18
CA ILE A 123 -9.15 7.36 -7.05
C ILE A 123 -9.53 8.72 -6.44
N CYS A 124 -9.88 8.75 -5.15
CA CYS A 124 -10.18 10.00 -4.45
C CYS A 124 -8.99 10.96 -4.45
N ALA A 125 -7.78 10.46 -4.27
CA ALA A 125 -6.55 11.26 -4.34
C ALA A 125 -6.36 11.89 -5.72
N TYR A 126 -6.52 11.13 -6.82
CA TYR A 126 -6.41 11.68 -8.17
C TYR A 126 -7.49 12.72 -8.47
N VAL A 127 -8.74 12.46 -8.07
CA VAL A 127 -9.86 13.40 -8.25
C VAL A 127 -9.60 14.73 -7.53
N PHE A 128 -8.88 14.70 -6.41
CA PHE A 128 -8.50 15.92 -5.68
C PHE A 128 -7.24 16.59 -6.24
N ILE A 129 -6.18 15.82 -6.50
CA ILE A 129 -4.86 16.33 -6.93
C ILE A 129 -4.94 17.00 -8.30
N ILE A 130 -5.72 16.47 -9.24
CA ILE A 130 -5.80 17.00 -10.61
C ILE A 130 -6.37 18.44 -10.63
N PRO A 131 -7.55 18.74 -10.04
CA PRO A 131 -8.05 20.10 -9.93
C PRO A 131 -7.15 21.00 -9.06
N TYR A 132 -6.62 20.47 -7.96
CA TYR A 132 -5.74 21.23 -7.06
C TYR A 132 -4.48 21.73 -7.79
N LEU A 133 -3.86 20.87 -8.60
CA LEU A 133 -2.71 21.23 -9.43
C LEU A 133 -3.12 22.13 -10.62
N GLY A 134 -4.27 21.90 -11.24
CA GLY A 134 -4.78 22.79 -12.30
C GLY A 134 -4.97 24.23 -11.80
N TYR A 135 -5.50 24.38 -10.59
CA TYR A 135 -5.65 25.69 -9.95
C TYR A 135 -4.30 26.33 -9.58
N PHE A 136 -3.31 25.54 -9.16
CA PHE A 136 -1.93 26.02 -8.95
C PHE A 136 -1.35 26.70 -10.18
N PHE A 137 -1.50 26.05 -11.35
CA PHE A 137 -1.00 26.57 -12.62
C PHE A 137 -1.66 27.89 -13.02
N ILE A 138 -2.95 28.06 -12.71
CA ILE A 138 -3.68 29.31 -13.00
C ILE A 138 -3.21 30.44 -12.07
N LEU A 139 -3.01 30.15 -10.79
CA LEU A 139 -2.65 31.16 -9.79
C LEU A 139 -1.18 31.62 -9.91
N PHE A 140 -0.27 30.72 -10.27
CA PHE A 140 1.16 31.03 -10.46
C PHE A 140 1.54 31.38 -11.91
N ASN A 141 0.58 31.42 -12.83
CA ASN A 141 0.78 31.75 -14.25
C ASN A 141 1.59 33.05 -14.49
N PRO A 142 1.33 34.18 -13.78
CA PRO A 142 2.12 35.40 -14.00
C PRO A 142 3.56 35.32 -13.48
N ALA A 143 3.88 34.43 -12.53
CA ALA A 143 5.25 34.22 -12.04
C ALA A 143 6.06 33.24 -12.91
N LEU A 144 5.38 32.42 -13.72
CA LEU A 144 5.96 31.37 -14.56
C LEU A 144 6.19 31.80 -16.02
N LEU A 145 6.02 33.08 -16.34
CA LEU A 145 6.00 33.67 -17.70
C LEU A 145 7.25 33.46 -18.57
N SER A 146 8.35 32.88 -18.06
CA SER A 146 9.45 32.44 -18.91
C SER A 146 9.08 31.14 -19.63
N THR A 147 9.14 31.11 -20.96
CA THR A 147 8.81 29.95 -21.81
C THR A 147 9.54 28.67 -21.39
N LYS A 148 10.75 28.80 -20.83
CA LYS A 148 11.54 27.68 -20.30
C LYS A 148 11.02 27.16 -18.96
N LEU A 149 10.56 28.04 -18.08
CA LEU A 149 9.96 27.67 -16.78
C LEU A 149 8.60 26.98 -16.97
N LEU A 150 7.79 27.47 -17.92
CA LEU A 150 6.51 26.85 -18.26
C LEU A 150 6.68 25.43 -18.82
N LEU A 151 7.63 25.21 -19.72
CA LEU A 151 7.96 23.86 -20.21
C LEU A 151 8.45 22.95 -19.08
N PHE A 152 9.30 23.47 -18.19
CA PHE A 152 9.81 22.73 -17.05
C PHE A 152 8.71 22.32 -16.06
N THR A 153 7.75 23.21 -15.77
CA THR A 153 6.63 22.89 -14.87
C THR A 153 5.66 21.88 -15.47
N ILE A 154 5.38 21.95 -16.77
CA ILE A 154 4.57 20.92 -17.47
C ILE A 154 5.27 19.56 -17.42
N LEU A 155 6.59 19.51 -17.67
CA LEU A 155 7.36 18.27 -17.60
C LEU A 155 7.41 17.70 -16.17
N MET A 156 7.57 18.55 -15.16
CA MET A 156 7.45 18.17 -13.74
C MET A 156 6.09 17.57 -13.42
N PHE A 157 5.01 18.17 -13.92
CA PHE A 157 3.65 17.68 -13.71
C PHE A 157 3.41 16.33 -14.38
N LEU A 158 3.80 16.18 -15.65
CA LEU A 158 3.75 14.89 -16.34
C LEU A 158 4.59 13.82 -15.64
N GLY A 159 5.78 14.20 -15.17
CA GLY A 159 6.65 13.34 -14.38
C GLY A 159 5.99 12.89 -13.09
N ALA A 160 5.35 13.79 -12.35
CA ALA A 160 4.64 13.48 -11.11
C ALA A 160 3.44 12.55 -11.34
N LEU A 161 2.69 12.73 -12.43
CA LEU A 161 1.59 11.83 -12.80
C LEU A 161 2.10 10.42 -13.16
N VAL A 162 3.18 10.33 -13.95
CA VAL A 162 3.79 9.03 -14.28
C VAL A 162 4.34 8.37 -13.02
N PHE A 163 5.00 9.12 -12.15
CA PHE A 163 5.58 8.59 -10.92
C PHE A 163 4.51 8.06 -9.95
N THR A 164 3.43 8.81 -9.74
CA THR A 164 2.29 8.36 -8.92
C THR A 164 1.61 7.13 -9.53
N PHE A 165 1.47 7.07 -10.86
CA PHE A 165 0.97 5.88 -11.55
C PHE A 165 1.87 4.64 -11.33
N LEU A 166 3.19 4.80 -11.39
CA LEU A 166 4.15 3.73 -11.11
C LEU A 166 4.05 3.23 -9.67
N ILE A 167 3.90 4.14 -8.69
CA ILE A 167 3.70 3.78 -7.28
C ILE A 167 2.44 2.94 -7.11
N VAL A 168 1.31 3.39 -7.68
CA VAL A 168 0.05 2.64 -7.62
C VAL A 168 0.20 1.25 -8.22
N ARG A 169 0.87 1.15 -9.38
CA ARG A 169 1.10 -0.14 -10.04
C ARG A 169 1.96 -1.08 -9.17
N TRP A 170 2.99 -0.55 -8.52
CA TRP A 170 3.86 -1.32 -7.63
C TRP A 170 3.12 -1.81 -6.39
N ASP A 171 2.33 -0.96 -5.74
CA ASP A 171 1.51 -1.33 -4.59
C ASP A 171 0.47 -2.40 -4.94
N MET A 172 -0.21 -2.25 -6.07
CA MET A 172 -1.14 -3.27 -6.57
C MET A 172 -0.44 -4.61 -6.83
N GLY A 173 0.82 -4.58 -7.30
CA GLY A 173 1.65 -5.77 -7.45
C GLY A 173 1.89 -6.48 -6.12
N LYS A 174 2.27 -5.75 -5.07
CA LYS A 174 2.47 -6.31 -3.72
C LYS A 174 1.20 -6.91 -3.14
N ILE A 175 0.06 -6.21 -3.29
CA ILE A 175 -1.23 -6.70 -2.80
C ILE A 175 -1.65 -7.98 -3.54
N LYS A 176 -1.50 -8.03 -4.87
CA LYS A 176 -1.79 -9.24 -5.65
C LYS A 176 -0.93 -10.43 -5.24
N ASN A 177 0.36 -10.21 -5.02
CA ASN A 177 1.28 -11.26 -4.57
C ASN A 177 0.88 -11.78 -3.18
N LEU A 178 0.45 -10.90 -2.27
CA LEU A 178 -0.07 -11.30 -0.95
C LEU A 178 -1.36 -12.13 -1.08
N GLN A 179 -2.30 -11.71 -1.93
CA GLN A 179 -3.54 -12.46 -2.19
C GLN A 179 -3.23 -13.85 -2.74
N LYS A 180 -2.30 -13.96 -3.69
CA LYS A 180 -1.90 -15.24 -4.29
C LYS A 180 -1.37 -16.22 -3.23
N SER A 181 -0.46 -15.78 -2.35
CA SER A 181 0.09 -16.66 -1.33
C SER A 181 -0.92 -17.09 -0.26
N ILE A 182 -1.95 -16.29 0.00
CA ILE A 182 -3.06 -16.69 0.89
C ILE A 182 -3.99 -17.69 0.19
N SER A 183 -4.21 -17.53 -1.12
CA SER A 183 -4.97 -18.52 -1.89
C SER A 183 -4.24 -19.87 -1.96
N GLU A 184 -2.93 -19.86 -2.20
CA GLU A 184 -2.08 -21.06 -2.20
C GLU A 184 -2.19 -21.77 -0.84
N LEU A 185 -2.09 -21.05 0.29
CA LEU A 185 -2.28 -21.61 1.64
C LEU A 185 -3.66 -22.28 1.83
N LYS A 186 -4.71 -21.67 1.30
CA LYS A 186 -6.08 -22.18 1.41
C LYS A 186 -6.29 -23.46 0.62
N GLU A 187 -5.60 -23.64 -0.50
CA GLU A 187 -5.63 -24.89 -1.28
C GLU A 187 -4.93 -26.01 -0.50
N PHE A 188 -3.78 -25.75 0.11
CA PHE A 188 -3.10 -26.72 0.98
C PHE A 188 -3.96 -27.17 2.17
N GLU A 189 -4.76 -26.28 2.74
CA GLU A 189 -5.62 -26.58 3.89
C GLU A 189 -6.92 -27.33 3.51
N LYS A 190 -7.29 -27.37 2.22
CA LYS A 190 -8.48 -28.06 1.70
C LYS A 190 -8.19 -29.45 1.12
N GLU A 191 -6.92 -29.75 0.84
CA GLU A 191 -6.46 -31.09 0.44
C GLU A 191 -6.29 -32.05 1.64
N GLU A 192 -6.59 -31.59 2.85
CA GLU A 192 -6.79 -32.40 4.07
C GLU A 192 -8.24 -32.92 4.17
#